data_AF-A0A438G721-F1
#
_entry.id   AF-A0A438G721-F1
#
_cell.length_a   1.000
_cell.length_b   1.000
_cell.length_c   1.000
_cell.angle_alpha   90.00
_cell.angle_beta   90.00
_cell.angle_gamma   90.00
#
_symmetry.space_group_name_H-M   'P 1'
#
loop_
_entity.id
_entity.type
_entity.pdbx_description
1 polymer ?
#
loop_
_entity_poly.entity_id
_entity_poly.type
_entity_poly.pdbx_seq_one_letter_code
_entity_poly.pdbx_strand_id
1 'polypeptide(L)'
;MDTNPFMWGPTPFRFENMWLQHPNFKENFRNWWSGFQGNGWEGHKFMRRLQYVKAKLKEWNKFSFGELKEKKKSILNDLANFDAIEQVGGLTSDLLSQRASRKGELRN
;
A
#
# COMPACT_ATOMS: atom_id res chain seq x y z
N MET A 1 5.65 7.27 -11.93
CA MET A 1 6.79 6.96 -12.81
C MET A 1 6.81 5.47 -13.01
N ASP A 2 6.18 4.99 -14.07
CA ASP A 2 6.18 3.59 -14.46
C ASP A 2 7.24 3.41 -15.54
N THR A 3 8.45 3.05 -15.12
CA THR A 3 9.56 2.78 -16.03
C THR A 3 9.92 1.32 -15.92
N ASN A 4 9.31 0.47 -16.76
CA ASN A 4 9.99 -0.74 -17.21
C ASN A 4 9.58 -1.08 -18.65
N PRO A 5 10.41 -0.75 -19.67
CA PRO A 5 10.11 -0.98 -21.07
C PRO A 5 10.37 -2.42 -21.55
N PHE A 6 10.82 -3.34 -20.69
CA PHE A 6 11.18 -4.70 -21.08
C PHE A 6 10.42 -5.74 -20.25
N MET A 7 9.32 -6.26 -20.79
CA MET A 7 8.56 -7.36 -20.17
C MET A 7 9.17 -8.73 -20.53
N TRP A 8 10.33 -9.07 -19.95
CA TRP A 8 10.86 -10.43 -20.01
C TRP A 8 10.24 -11.31 -18.92
N GLY A 9 9.09 -11.92 -19.23
CA GLY A 9 8.49 -12.96 -18.39
C GLY A 9 7.62 -12.46 -17.23
N PRO A 10 7.11 -13.38 -16.38
CA PRO A 10 6.20 -13.05 -15.31
C PRO A 10 6.84 -12.05 -14.35
N THR A 11 6.07 -11.04 -13.93
CA THR A 11 6.56 -9.96 -13.08
C THR A 11 7.24 -10.54 -11.83
N PRO A 12 8.50 -10.17 -11.56
CA PRO A 12 9.20 -10.66 -10.37
C PRO A 12 8.44 -10.29 -9.10
N PHE A 13 8.68 -11.04 -8.04
CA PHE A 13 8.09 -10.74 -6.73
C PHE A 13 8.51 -9.33 -6.31
N ARG A 14 7.54 -8.41 -6.23
CA ARG A 14 7.77 -7.03 -5.81
C ARG A 14 7.65 -6.94 -4.30
N PHE A 15 8.58 -6.22 -3.69
CA PHE A 15 8.65 -6.00 -2.26
C PHE A 15 8.58 -4.50 -1.95
N GLU A 16 7.68 -4.09 -1.07
CA GLU A 16 7.59 -2.68 -0.65
C GLU A 16 8.41 -2.44 0.61
N ASN A 17 9.26 -1.40 0.61
CA ASN A 17 10.16 -1.09 1.73
C ASN A 17 9.40 -0.81 3.04
N MET A 18 8.18 -0.26 2.94
CA MET A 18 7.34 0.04 4.11
C MET A 18 6.99 -1.22 4.92
N TRP A 19 6.96 -2.40 4.30
CA TRP A 19 6.64 -3.63 5.00
C TRP A 19 7.71 -3.94 6.07
N LEU A 20 8.99 -3.66 5.80
CA LEU A 20 10.08 -3.87 6.77
C LEU A 20 9.99 -2.95 7.99
N GLN A 21 9.31 -1.80 7.84
CA GLN A 21 9.12 -0.84 8.92
C GLN A 21 7.95 -1.24 9.84
N HIS A 22 7.05 -2.10 9.37
CA HIS A 22 5.92 -2.55 10.18
C HIS A 22 6.40 -3.55 11.25
N PRO A 23 6.13 -3.31 12.56
CA PRO A 23 6.67 -4.11 13.66
C PRO A 23 6.47 -5.63 13.51
N ASN A 24 5.27 -6.02 13.08
CA ASN A 24 4.87 -7.43 13.00
C ASN A 24 5.27 -8.12 11.68
N PHE A 25 5.89 -7.41 10.73
CA PHE A 25 6.12 -7.97 9.39
C PHE A 25 7.03 -9.19 9.41
N LYS A 26 8.17 -9.13 10.13
CA LYS A 26 9.14 -10.22 10.16
C LYS A 26 8.55 -11.51 10.76
N GLU A 27 7.78 -11.37 11.84
CA GLU A 27 7.12 -12.49 12.50
C GLU A 27 6.03 -13.09 11.59
N ASN A 28 5.17 -12.24 11.03
CA ASN A 28 4.14 -12.65 10.08
C ASN A 28 4.73 -13.39 8.87
N PHE A 29 5.80 -12.85 8.27
CA PHE A 29 6.49 -13.48 7.15
C PHE A 29 7.05 -14.84 7.52
N ARG A 30 7.69 -14.97 8.69
CA ARG A 30 8.21 -16.26 9.19
C ARG A 30 7.08 -17.29 9.32
N ASN A 31 5.96 -16.88 9.90
CA ASN A 31 4.79 -17.74 10.09
C ASN A 31 4.19 -18.20 8.74
N TRP A 32 4.06 -17.30 7.77
CA TRP A 32 3.58 -17.67 6.42
C TRP A 32 4.58 -18.58 5.70
N TRP A 33 5.87 -18.34 5.85
CA TRP A 33 6.92 -19.13 5.21
C TRP A 33 6.93 -20.57 5.72
N SER A 34 6.88 -20.77 7.05
CA SER A 34 6.86 -22.09 7.68
C SER A 34 5.51 -22.78 7.57
N GLY A 35 4.41 -22.03 7.45
CA GLY A 35 3.06 -22.56 7.32
C GLY A 35 2.77 -23.25 5.98
N PHE A 36 3.64 -23.09 4.97
CA PHE A 36 3.46 -23.75 3.69
C PHE A 36 3.94 -25.21 3.73
N GLN A 37 2.99 -26.13 3.61
CA GLN A 37 3.23 -27.55 3.33
C GLN A 37 2.83 -27.86 1.88
N GLY A 38 3.81 -28.24 1.06
CA GLY A 38 3.59 -28.51 -0.37
C GLY A 38 4.32 -29.77 -0.83
N ASN A 39 3.70 -30.46 -1.78
CA ASN A 39 4.20 -31.71 -2.36
C ASN A 39 4.86 -31.46 -3.73
N GLY A 40 5.66 -32.43 -4.18
CA GLY A 40 6.37 -32.39 -5.46
C GLY A 40 7.89 -32.28 -5.31
N TRP A 41 8.60 -31.87 -6.37
CA TRP A 41 10.04 -31.62 -6.33
C TRP A 41 10.36 -30.23 -5.76
N GLU A 42 11.58 -30.03 -5.26
CA GLU A 42 11.95 -28.85 -4.46
C GLU A 42 11.70 -27.51 -5.18
N GLY A 43 11.95 -27.41 -6.49
CA GLY A 43 11.68 -26.19 -7.24
C GLY A 43 10.17 -25.87 -7.35
N HIS A 44 9.34 -26.89 -7.53
CA HIS A 44 7.88 -26.71 -7.51
C HIS A 44 7.39 -26.32 -6.10
N LYS A 45 7.93 -26.94 -5.05
CA LYS A 45 7.61 -26.55 -3.66
C LYS A 45 7.97 -25.10 -3.39
N PHE A 46 9.15 -24.66 -3.83
CA PHE A 46 9.60 -23.28 -3.67
C PHE A 46 8.68 -22.29 -4.40
N MET A 47 8.34 -22.56 -5.67
CA MET A 47 7.42 -21.74 -6.46
C MET A 47 6.04 -21.62 -5.79
N ARG A 48 5.49 -22.74 -5.29
CA ARG A 48 4.20 -22.74 -4.58
C ARG A 48 4.27 -22.00 -3.24
N ARG A 49 5.38 -22.12 -2.50
CA ARG A 49 5.61 -21.35 -1.27
C ARG A 49 5.63 -19.84 -1.55
N LEU A 50 6.30 -19.41 -2.61
CA LEU A 50 6.30 -18.00 -3.01
C LEU A 50 4.88 -17.50 -3.37
N GLN A 51 4.10 -18.31 -4.10
CA GLN A 51 2.70 -17.98 -4.41
C GLN A 51 1.85 -17.87 -3.14
N TYR A 52 2.03 -18.77 -2.18
CA TYR A 52 1.34 -18.74 -0.90
C TYR A 52 1.66 -17.47 -0.10
N VAL A 53 2.95 -17.16 0.05
CA VAL A 53 3.39 -15.95 0.77
C VAL A 53 2.92 -14.69 0.05
N LYS A 54 2.94 -14.66 -1.30
CA LYS A 54 2.38 -13.55 -2.09
C LYS A 54 0.91 -13.31 -1.77
N ALA A 55 0.10 -14.37 -1.63
CA ALA A 55 -1.32 -14.24 -1.31
C ALA A 55 -1.53 -13.69 0.11
N LYS A 56 -0.81 -14.23 1.10
CA LYS A 56 -0.86 -13.75 2.49
C LYS A 56 -0.42 -12.30 2.61
N LEU A 57 0.62 -11.94 1.89
CA LEU A 57 1.15 -10.59 1.90
C LEU A 57 0.16 -9.60 1.24
N LYS A 58 -0.57 -10.00 0.20
CA LYS A 58 -1.62 -9.16 -0.42
C LYS A 58 -2.78 -8.90 0.54
N GLU A 59 -3.22 -9.92 1.27
CA GLU A 59 -4.26 -9.82 2.29
C GLU A 59 -3.83 -8.91 3.43
N TRP A 60 -2.64 -9.16 3.98
CA TRP A 60 -2.06 -8.34 5.05
C TRP A 60 -1.81 -6.90 4.61
N ASN A 61 -1.32 -6.65 3.39
CA ASN A 61 -1.12 -5.30 2.87
C ASN A 61 -2.46 -4.53 2.76
N LYS A 62 -3.56 -5.22 2.43
CA LYS A 62 -4.90 -4.61 2.45
C LYS A 62 -5.36 -4.31 3.88
N PHE A 63 -5.13 -5.21 4.82
CA PHE A 63 -5.54 -5.00 6.21
C PHE A 63 -4.72 -3.90 6.89
N SER A 64 -3.40 -3.92 6.75
CA SER A 64 -2.49 -2.99 7.43
C SER A 64 -2.34 -1.65 6.72
N PHE A 65 -2.46 -1.60 5.38
CA PHE A 65 -2.23 -0.37 4.60
C PHE A 65 -3.41 0.00 3.68
N GLY A 66 -4.47 -0.80 3.61
CA GLY A 66 -5.65 -0.49 2.80
C GLY A 66 -6.39 0.74 3.34
N GLU A 67 -6.56 0.84 4.65
CA GLU A 67 -7.13 2.04 5.28
C GLU A 67 -6.26 3.28 5.03
N LEU A 68 -4.93 3.16 5.06
CA LEU A 68 -4.01 4.25 4.74
C LEU A 68 -4.16 4.74 3.29
N LYS A 69 -4.32 3.82 2.33
CA LYS A 69 -4.53 4.17 0.92
C LYS A 69 -5.87 4.86 0.68
N GLU A 70 -6.95 4.36 1.30
CA GLU A 70 -8.27 4.99 1.20
C GLU A 70 -8.32 6.33 1.92
N LYS A 71 -7.72 6.44 3.11
CA LYS A 71 -7.62 7.70 3.85
C LYS A 71 -6.83 8.75 3.05
N LYS A 72 -5.68 8.37 2.48
CA LYS A 72 -4.89 9.26 1.62
C LYS A 72 -5.68 9.71 0.38
N LYS A 73 -6.42 8.79 -0.25
CA LYS A 73 -7.27 9.10 -1.40
C LYS A 73 -8.40 10.07 -1.02
N SER A 74 -9.06 9.87 0.12
CA SER A 74 -10.07 10.79 0.63
C SER A 74 -9.48 12.19 0.83
N ILE A 75 -8.34 12.29 1.54
CA ILE A 75 -7.69 13.58 1.81
C ILE A 75 -7.32 14.29 0.50
N LEU A 76 -6.83 13.57 -0.51
CA LEU A 76 -6.52 14.16 -1.83
C LEU A 76 -7.79 14.64 -2.56
N ASN A 77 -8.88 13.89 -2.49
CA ASN A 77 -10.16 14.27 -3.08
C ASN A 77 -10.72 15.54 -2.41
N ASP A 78 -10.61 15.59 -1.09
CA ASP A 78 -11.04 16.74 -0.30
C ASP A 78 -10.20 17.99 -0.59
N LEU A 79 -8.89 17.83 -0.78
CA LEU A 79 -8.03 18.92 -1.23
C LEU A 79 -8.40 19.41 -2.64
N ALA A 80 -8.68 18.49 -3.57
CA ALA A 80 -9.12 18.84 -4.92
C ALA A 80 -10.47 19.59 -4.91
N ASN A 81 -11.38 19.21 -4.02
CA ASN A 81 -12.64 19.93 -3.81
C ASN A 81 -12.40 21.35 -3.27
N PHE A 82 -11.49 21.52 -2.31
CA PHE A 82 -11.13 22.85 -1.82
C PHE A 82 -10.50 23.72 -2.91
N ASP A 83 -9.59 23.18 -3.71
CA ASP A 83 -8.96 23.90 -4.82
C ASP A 83 -9.99 24.28 -5.91
N ALA A 84 -11.02 23.45 -6.13
CA ALA A 84 -12.12 23.76 -7.04
C ALA A 84 -13.03 24.90 -6.50
N ILE A 85 -13.31 24.92 -5.20
CA ILE A 85 -14.06 26.00 -4.54
C ILE A 85 -13.26 27.32 -4.56
N GLU A 86 -11.94 27.24 -4.41
CA GLU A 86 -11.01 28.37 -4.48
C GLU A 86 -11.04 29.06 -5.87
N GLN A 87 -11.19 28.30 -6.96
CA GLN A 87 -11.35 28.87 -8.32
C GLN A 87 -12.69 29.57 -8.56
N VAL A 88 -13.73 29.28 -7.79
CA VAL A 88 -15.08 29.88 -7.95
C VAL A 88 -15.23 31.17 -7.13
N GLY A 89 -14.21 31.58 -6.37
CA GLY A 89 -14.12 32.92 -5.77
C GLY A 89 -14.68 33.07 -4.35
N GLY A 90 -14.74 32.00 -3.55
CA GLY A 90 -15.19 32.07 -2.15
C GLY A 90 -14.16 31.50 -1.17
N LEU A 91 -13.39 32.36 -0.50
CA LEU A 91 -12.53 31.98 0.62
C LEU A 91 -13.12 32.52 1.93
N THR A 92 -13.84 31.66 2.65
CA THR A 92 -14.19 31.89 4.05
C THR A 92 -13.07 31.38 4.96
N SER A 93 -12.78 32.09 6.05
CA SER A 93 -11.73 31.77 7.04
C SER A 93 -11.69 30.30 7.50
N ASP A 94 -12.86 29.64 7.55
CA ASP A 94 -13.00 28.24 7.97
C ASP A 94 -12.31 27.23 7.03
N LEU A 95 -12.26 27.50 5.72
CA LEU A 95 -11.67 26.57 4.74
C LEU A 95 -10.14 26.53 4.83
N LEU A 96 -9.50 27.66 5.19
CA LEU A 96 -8.06 27.74 5.41
C LEU A 96 -7.64 26.92 6.64
N SER A 97 -8.44 26.96 7.71
CA SER A 97 -8.22 26.15 8.91
C SER A 97 -8.39 24.66 8.62
N GLN A 98 -9.40 24.25 7.85
CA GLN A 98 -9.57 22.86 7.44
C GLN A 98 -8.42 22.36 6.54
N ARG A 99 -7.95 23.19 5.60
CA ARG A 99 -6.79 22.86 4.74
C ARG A 99 -5.53 22.64 5.56
N ALA A 100 -5.26 23.50 6.55
CA ALA A 100 -4.10 23.38 7.43
C ALA A 100 -4.12 22.07 8.24
N SER A 101 -5.28 21.70 8.82
CA SER A 101 -5.44 20.44 9.57
C SER A 101 -5.24 19.21 8.68
N ARG A 102 -5.85 19.18 7.49
CA ARG A 102 -5.71 18.09 6.51
C ARG A 102 -4.27 17.90 6.02
N LYS A 103 -3.54 19.01 5.83
CA LYS A 103 -2.12 18.99 5.44
C LYS A 103 -1.23 18.44 6.55
N GLY A 104 -1.59 18.69 7.82
CA GLY A 104 -0.94 18.10 8.99
C GLY A 104 -1.13 16.58 9.07
N GLU A 105 -2.35 16.09 8.83
CA GLU A 105 -2.66 14.66 8.83
C GLU A 105 -1.99 13.87 7.70
N LEU A 106 -1.68 14.52 6.57
CA LEU A 106 -0.98 13.92 5.44
C LEU A 106 0.54 13.76 5.68
N ARG A 107 1.08 14.49 6.66
CA ARG A 107 2.52 14.55 6.96
C ARG A 107 2.95 13.60 8.08
N ASN A 108 1.98 13.01 8.80
CA ASN A 108 2.18 12.02 9.86
C ASN A 108 1.94 10.59 9.34
#